data_AF-A0A7X3LV32-F1
#
_entry.id   AF-A0A7X3LV32-F1
#
_cell.length_a   1.000
_cell.length_b   1.000
_cell.length_c   1.000
_cell.angle_alpha   90.00
_cell.angle_beta   90.00
_cell.angle_gamma   90.00
#
_symmetry.space_group_name_H-M   'P 1'
#
loop_
_entity.id
_entity.type
_entity.pdbx_description
1 polymer ?
#
loop_
_entity_poly.entity_id
_entity_poly.type
_entity_poly.pdbx_seq_one_letter_code
_entity_poly.pdbx_strand_id
1 'polypeptide(L)'
;MPIESTDLLWFITMASAGLAFGAIIRNRRLALHKRAHELRAAKLVLEAHYDAVNAIVDDEEVPVEALRALAFLTEAISSEEKSQAFKRKLLDIDARNETEGPKWYAQFKEVASRRPDLADNFNKAITSGIAAMFTRWPNGCLDVEISIVNLASDEKRRALIADRLSKFGRGDEPHFPDGVAVI
;
A
#
# COMPACT_ATOMS: atom_id res chain seq x y z
N MET A 1 45.54 3.53 -44.44
CA MET A 1 45.35 2.08 -44.29
C MET A 1 43.85 1.84 -44.24
N PRO A 2 43.28 0.98 -45.10
CA PRO A 2 41.84 0.69 -45.06
C PRO A 2 41.55 -0.03 -43.74
N ILE A 3 40.57 0.46 -42.99
CA ILE A 3 40.04 -0.26 -41.82
C ILE A 3 39.38 -1.53 -42.36
N GLU A 4 39.88 -2.70 -41.97
CA GLU A 4 39.25 -3.97 -42.36
C GLU A 4 37.83 -4.00 -41.76
N SER A 5 36.87 -4.55 -42.50
CA SER A 5 35.46 -4.58 -42.09
C SER A 5 35.24 -5.21 -40.71
N THR A 6 36.14 -6.11 -40.31
CA THR A 6 36.24 -6.77 -39.01
C THR A 6 36.59 -5.80 -37.88
N ASP A 7 37.53 -4.88 -38.08
CA ASP A 7 37.91 -3.87 -37.09
C ASP A 7 36.77 -2.89 -36.84
N LEU A 8 36.11 -2.44 -37.92
CA LEU A 8 34.94 -1.57 -37.82
C LEU A 8 33.79 -2.25 -37.04
N LEU A 9 33.55 -3.53 -37.29
CA LEU A 9 32.58 -4.34 -36.53
C LEU A 9 32.95 -4.42 -35.04
N TRP A 10 34.21 -4.66 -34.70
CA TRP A 10 34.66 -4.68 -33.31
C TRP A 10 34.47 -3.34 -32.60
N PHE A 11 34.79 -2.23 -33.27
CA PHE A 11 34.57 -0.89 -32.72
C PHE A 11 33.09 -0.61 -32.46
N ILE A 12 32.20 -0.94 -33.40
CA ILE A 12 30.74 -0.78 -33.23
C ILE A 12 30.22 -1.66 -32.09
N THR A 13 30.74 -2.88 -31.96
CA THR A 13 30.32 -3.82 -30.91
C THR A 13 30.77 -3.34 -29.52
N MET A 14 32.00 -2.84 -29.40
CA MET A 14 32.51 -2.27 -28.14
C MET A 14 31.79 -0.97 -27.76
N ALA A 15 31.51 -0.10 -28.73
CA ALA A 15 30.76 1.13 -28.50
C ALA A 15 29.31 0.84 -28.04
N SER A 16 28.63 -0.11 -28.70
CA SER A 16 27.27 -0.51 -28.32
C SER A 16 27.23 -1.22 -26.97
N ALA A 17 28.20 -2.09 -26.66
CA ALA A 17 28.35 -2.70 -25.33
C ALA A 17 28.60 -1.64 -24.24
N GLY A 18 29.44 -0.64 -24.50
CA GLY A 18 29.68 0.48 -23.59
C GLY A 18 28.43 1.31 -23.31
N LEU A 19 27.64 1.63 -24.35
CA LEU A 19 26.36 2.33 -24.21
C LEU A 19 25.34 1.49 -23.43
N ALA A 20 25.22 0.19 -23.71
CA ALA A 20 24.34 -0.72 -23.00
C ALA A 20 24.71 -0.82 -21.52
N PHE A 21 26.00 -0.96 -21.22
CA PHE A 21 26.50 -1.01 -19.84
C PHE A 21 26.26 0.31 -19.09
N GLY A 22 26.51 1.44 -19.74
CA GLY A 22 26.19 2.77 -19.19
C GLY A 22 24.70 2.95 -18.89
N ALA A 23 23.82 2.47 -19.77
CA ALA A 23 22.38 2.49 -19.56
C ALA A 23 21.97 1.61 -18.37
N ILE A 24 22.55 0.41 -18.22
CA ILE A 24 22.30 -0.48 -17.07
C ILE A 24 22.70 0.21 -15.76
N ILE A 25 23.89 0.82 -15.68
CA ILE A 25 24.34 1.53 -14.49
C ILE A 25 23.41 2.70 -14.16
N ARG A 26 23.05 3.50 -15.18
CA ARG A 26 22.14 4.64 -15.01
C ARG A 26 20.78 4.17 -14.47
N ASN A 27 20.20 3.13 -15.05
CA ASN A 27 18.91 2.58 -14.62
C ASN A 27 18.98 2.04 -13.19
N ARG A 28 20.05 1.34 -12.81
CA ARG A 28 20.26 0.90 -11.43
C ARG A 28 20.37 2.07 -10.46
N ARG A 29 21.12 3.12 -10.81
CA ARG A 29 21.26 4.31 -9.96
C ARG A 29 19.92 5.02 -9.76
N LEU A 30 19.13 5.16 -10.82
CA LEU A 30 17.78 5.73 -10.75
C LEU A 30 16.85 4.88 -9.87
N ALA A 31 16.86 3.56 -10.05
CA ALA A 31 16.09 2.64 -9.22
C ALA A 31 16.45 2.75 -7.74
N LEU A 32 17.75 2.83 -7.42
CA LEU A 32 18.22 3.01 -6.03
C LEU A 32 17.81 4.37 -5.44
N HIS A 33 17.89 5.45 -6.21
CA HIS A 33 17.45 6.78 -5.74
C HIS A 33 15.95 6.81 -5.48
N LYS A 34 15.16 6.26 -6.41
CA LYS A 34 13.71 6.11 -6.24
C LYS A 34 13.42 5.30 -4.98
N ARG A 35 14.10 4.17 -4.80
CA ARG A 35 13.91 3.32 -3.62
C ARG A 35 14.28 4.01 -2.31
N ALA A 36 15.36 4.78 -2.29
CA ALA A 36 15.75 5.56 -1.11
C ALA A 36 14.68 6.60 -0.74
N HIS A 37 14.07 7.25 -1.75
CA HIS A 37 12.95 8.17 -1.53
C HIS A 37 11.71 7.45 -0.98
N GLU A 38 11.33 6.31 -1.58
CA GLU A 38 10.21 5.48 -1.10
C GLU A 38 10.41 5.04 0.36
N LEU A 39 11.63 4.63 0.74
CA LEU A 39 11.92 4.21 2.11
C LEU A 39 11.87 5.38 3.11
N ARG A 40 12.25 6.59 2.70
CA ARG A 40 12.08 7.80 3.53
C ARG A 40 10.61 8.12 3.72
N ALA A 41 9.82 8.06 2.65
CA ALA A 41 8.37 8.22 2.74
C ALA A 41 7.76 7.15 3.65
N ALA A 42 8.16 5.88 3.48
CA ALA A 42 7.73 4.74 4.30
C ALA A 42 8.00 4.97 5.78
N LYS A 43 9.20 5.47 6.13
CA LYS A 43 9.53 5.81 7.51
C LYS A 43 8.53 6.82 8.09
N LEU A 44 8.28 7.92 7.39
CA LEU A 44 7.37 8.98 7.86
C LEU A 44 5.93 8.48 8.05
N VAL A 45 5.42 7.69 7.10
CA VAL A 45 4.05 7.16 7.20
C VAL A 45 3.94 6.04 8.23
N LEU A 46 4.99 5.26 8.47
CA LEU A 46 5.04 4.28 9.56
C LEU A 46 5.01 4.96 10.93
N GLU A 47 5.81 6.01 11.12
CA GLU A 47 5.80 6.82 12.34
C GLU A 47 4.40 7.39 12.58
N ALA A 48 3.80 8.01 11.56
CA ALA A 48 2.43 8.53 11.65
C ALA A 48 1.37 7.46 11.95
N HIS A 49 1.55 6.23 11.44
CA HIS A 49 0.67 5.10 11.72
C HIS A 49 0.77 4.67 13.18
N TYR A 50 1.98 4.41 13.67
CA TYR A 50 2.19 3.96 15.05
C TYR A 50 1.78 5.03 16.07
N ASP A 51 2.09 6.30 15.83
CA ASP A 51 1.65 7.39 16.70
C ASP A 51 0.13 7.46 16.80
N ALA A 52 -0.56 7.32 15.67
CA ALA A 52 -2.01 7.36 15.61
C ALA A 52 -2.67 6.13 16.27
N VAL A 53 -2.08 4.94 16.09
CA VAL A 53 -2.54 3.70 16.76
C VAL A 53 -2.35 3.82 18.28
N ASN A 54 -1.19 4.28 18.74
CA ASN A 54 -0.90 4.45 20.17
C ASN A 54 -1.85 5.46 20.84
N ALA A 55 -2.35 6.44 20.09
CA ALA A 55 -3.30 7.43 20.61
C ALA A 55 -4.72 6.88 20.84
N ILE A 56 -5.06 5.70 20.29
CA ILE A 56 -6.43 5.15 20.33
C ILE A 56 -6.52 3.72 20.88
N VAL A 57 -5.41 2.98 20.97
CA VAL A 57 -5.42 1.56 21.34
C VAL A 57 -5.92 1.31 22.77
N ASP A 58 -5.70 2.27 23.67
CA ASP A 58 -6.09 2.19 25.08
C ASP A 58 -7.42 2.90 25.38
N ASP A 59 -8.09 3.50 24.39
CA ASP A 59 -9.35 4.23 24.60
C ASP A 59 -10.55 3.28 24.57
N GLU A 60 -11.27 3.19 25.70
CA GLU A 60 -12.41 2.29 25.91
C GLU A 60 -13.61 2.59 25.00
N GLU A 61 -13.70 3.81 24.44
CA GLU A 61 -14.79 4.17 23.52
C GLU A 61 -14.57 3.62 22.10
N VAL A 62 -13.37 3.14 21.76
CA VAL A 62 -13.08 2.59 20.44
C VAL A 62 -13.61 1.16 20.32
N PRO A 63 -14.44 0.84 19.30
CA PRO A 63 -14.93 -0.51 19.08
C PRO A 63 -13.79 -1.52 18.88
N VAL A 64 -13.89 -2.67 19.54
CA VAL A 64 -12.88 -3.75 19.49
C VAL A 64 -12.62 -4.21 18.05
N GLU A 65 -13.64 -4.23 17.19
CA GLU A 65 -13.53 -4.56 15.78
C GLU A 65 -12.64 -3.56 15.01
N ALA A 66 -12.73 -2.28 15.35
CA ALA A 66 -11.89 -1.23 14.75
C ALA A 66 -10.42 -1.40 15.18
N LEU A 67 -10.18 -1.72 16.46
CA LEU A 67 -8.84 -2.03 16.98
C LEU A 67 -8.26 -3.30 16.32
N ARG A 68 -9.08 -4.34 16.12
CA ARG A 68 -8.68 -5.55 15.40
C ARG A 68 -8.29 -5.23 13.96
N ALA A 69 -9.07 -4.41 13.25
CA ALA A 69 -8.75 -3.98 11.90
C ALA A 69 -7.38 -3.28 11.82
N LEU A 70 -7.07 -2.41 12.79
CA LEU A 70 -5.77 -1.75 12.88
C LEU A 70 -4.65 -2.75 13.18
N ALA A 71 -4.84 -3.69 14.11
CA ALA A 71 -3.85 -4.72 14.41
C ALA A 71 -3.50 -5.56 13.16
N PHE A 72 -4.50 -5.94 12.37
CA PHE A 72 -4.29 -6.65 11.12
C PHE A 72 -3.56 -5.80 10.08
N LEU A 73 -3.89 -4.50 9.99
CA LEU A 73 -3.16 -3.57 9.13
C LEU A 73 -1.68 -3.49 9.52
N THR A 74 -1.39 -3.36 10.82
CA THR A 74 -0.01 -3.33 11.35
C THR A 74 0.74 -4.63 11.04
N GLU A 75 0.07 -5.77 11.13
CA GLU A 75 0.64 -7.07 10.76
C GLU A 75 0.92 -7.15 9.24
N ALA A 76 -0.03 -6.71 8.42
CA ALA A 76 0.09 -6.72 6.96
C ALA A 76 1.20 -5.78 6.47
N ILE A 77 1.43 -4.66 7.14
CA ILE A 77 2.57 -3.77 6.87
C ILE A 77 3.90 -4.47 7.16
N SER A 78 3.95 -5.29 8.20
CA SER A 78 5.17 -5.91 8.71
C SER A 78 5.65 -7.11 7.88
N SER A 79 4.78 -7.70 7.05
CA SER A 79 5.11 -8.82 6.15
C SER A 79 4.95 -8.43 4.68
N GLU A 80 6.00 -8.64 3.87
CA GLU A 80 5.95 -8.36 2.43
C GLU A 80 4.86 -9.17 1.74
N GLU A 81 4.76 -10.47 2.06
CA GLU A 81 3.79 -11.39 1.48
C GLU A 81 2.36 -10.93 1.77
N LYS A 82 2.04 -10.64 3.05
CA LYS A 82 0.71 -10.15 3.45
C LYS A 82 0.41 -8.79 2.82
N SER A 83 1.42 -7.93 2.72
CA SER A 83 1.29 -6.63 2.07
C SER A 83 0.93 -6.75 0.60
N GLN A 84 1.63 -7.61 -0.14
CA GLN A 84 1.38 -7.83 -1.56
C GLN A 84 0.03 -8.51 -1.81
N ALA A 85 -0.33 -9.52 -1.00
CA ALA A 85 -1.63 -10.18 -1.09
C ALA A 85 -2.79 -9.18 -0.88
N PHE A 86 -2.64 -8.29 0.10
CA PHE A 86 -3.63 -7.27 0.37
C PHE A 86 -3.72 -6.22 -0.74
N LYS A 87 -2.60 -5.71 -1.26
CA LYS A 87 -2.60 -4.74 -2.37
C LYS A 87 -3.36 -5.26 -3.58
N ARG A 88 -3.16 -6.53 -3.95
CA ARG A 88 -3.91 -7.15 -5.05
C ARG A 88 -5.42 -7.12 -4.78
N LYS A 89 -5.85 -7.53 -3.58
CA LYS A 89 -7.27 -7.48 -3.19
C LYS A 89 -7.81 -6.05 -3.08
N LEU A 90 -6.98 -5.06 -2.74
CA LEU A 90 -7.35 -3.64 -2.65
C LEU A 90 -7.57 -3.00 -4.03
N LEU A 91 -6.71 -3.34 -4.99
CA LEU A 91 -6.79 -2.85 -6.37
C LEU A 91 -7.91 -3.56 -7.16
N ASP A 92 -8.24 -4.80 -6.76
CA ASP A 92 -9.40 -5.55 -7.26
C ASP A 92 -10.73 -5.15 -6.60
N ILE A 93 -10.72 -4.12 -5.74
CA ILE A 93 -11.95 -3.45 -5.30
C ILE A 93 -12.43 -2.59 -6.46
N ASP A 94 -12.90 -3.26 -7.51
CA ASP A 94 -13.87 -2.71 -8.43
C ASP A 94 -14.99 -2.13 -7.56
N ALA A 95 -15.37 -0.87 -7.80
CA ALA A 95 -16.33 -0.11 -7.00
C ALA A 95 -17.77 -0.65 -7.12
N ARG A 96 -17.93 -1.97 -7.16
CA ARG A 96 -19.17 -2.70 -7.31
C ARG A 96 -19.84 -2.85 -5.95
N ASN A 97 -20.86 -2.03 -5.74
CA ASN A 97 -22.09 -2.35 -5.02
C ASN A 97 -22.03 -2.67 -3.51
N GLU A 98 -20.93 -2.39 -2.80
CA GLU A 98 -20.97 -2.37 -1.32
C GLU A 98 -21.33 -0.97 -0.82
N THR A 99 -22.63 -0.69 -0.74
CA THR A 99 -23.19 0.55 -0.18
C THR A 99 -23.17 0.60 1.35
N GLU A 100 -23.06 -0.56 2.00
CA GLU A 100 -23.06 -0.68 3.46
C GLU A 100 -21.64 -0.84 4.00
N GLY A 101 -21.22 0.12 4.83
CA GLY A 101 -19.99 0.00 5.61
C GLY A 101 -20.11 -1.12 6.65
N PRO A 102 -18.99 -1.56 7.23
CA PRO A 102 -18.99 -2.65 8.18
C PRO A 102 -19.82 -2.32 9.42
N LYS A 103 -20.43 -3.32 10.07
CA LYS A 103 -21.40 -3.09 11.16
C LYS A 103 -20.83 -2.23 12.30
N TRP A 104 -19.55 -2.37 12.62
CA TRP A 104 -18.86 -1.58 13.63
C TRP A 104 -18.63 -0.12 13.22
N TYR A 105 -18.69 0.21 11.92
CA TYR A 105 -18.52 1.58 11.44
C TYR A 105 -19.66 2.51 11.86
N ALA A 106 -20.89 1.98 11.98
CA ALA A 106 -22.01 2.76 12.52
C ALA A 106 -21.74 3.14 13.99
N GLN A 107 -21.24 2.19 14.79
CA GLN A 107 -20.85 2.44 16.18
C GLN A 107 -19.67 3.41 16.27
N PHE A 108 -18.67 3.25 15.40
CA PHE A 108 -17.54 4.16 15.33
C PHE A 108 -17.96 5.59 14.95
N LYS A 109 -18.97 5.76 14.09
CA LYS A 109 -19.54 7.08 13.78
C LYS A 109 -20.20 7.77 14.96
N GLU A 110 -20.86 7.00 15.82
CA GLU A 110 -21.45 7.53 17.06
C GLU A 110 -20.38 7.95 18.09
N VAL A 111 -19.24 7.27 18.08
CA VAL A 111 -18.06 7.68 18.86
C VAL A 111 -17.43 8.93 18.25
N ALA A 112 -17.24 8.94 16.93
CA ALA A 112 -16.66 10.06 16.18
C ALA A 112 -17.42 11.38 16.35
N SER A 113 -18.75 11.34 16.50
CA SER A 113 -19.56 12.55 16.72
C SER A 113 -19.34 13.17 18.11
N ARG A 114 -18.93 12.37 19.10
CA ARG A 114 -18.66 12.80 20.48
C ARG A 114 -17.18 13.05 20.75
N ARG A 115 -16.32 12.27 20.09
CA ARG A 115 -14.86 12.24 20.21
C ARG A 115 -14.21 12.34 18.82
N PRO A 116 -14.19 13.54 18.21
CA PRO A 116 -13.62 13.74 16.88
C PRO A 116 -12.12 13.45 16.84
N ASP A 117 -11.42 13.58 17.97
CA ASP A 117 -10.01 13.20 18.15
C ASP A 117 -9.75 11.72 17.83
N LEU A 118 -10.64 10.82 18.28
CA LEU A 118 -10.53 9.39 18.01
C LEU A 118 -10.77 9.07 16.54
N ALA A 119 -11.73 9.77 15.91
CA ALA A 119 -12.01 9.63 14.49
C ALA A 119 -10.83 10.07 13.63
N ASP A 120 -10.21 11.21 13.97
CA ASP A 120 -9.04 11.73 13.27
C ASP A 120 -7.84 10.79 13.41
N ASN A 121 -7.56 10.29 14.61
CA ASN A 121 -6.49 9.32 14.84
C ASN A 121 -6.75 7.99 14.13
N PHE A 122 -7.99 7.49 14.13
CA PHE A 122 -8.33 6.27 13.39
C PHE A 122 -8.14 6.45 11.87
N ASN A 123 -8.65 7.56 11.32
CA ASN A 123 -8.48 7.89 9.91
C ASN A 123 -7.00 8.06 9.54
N LYS A 124 -6.22 8.70 10.41
CA LYS A 124 -4.77 8.83 10.26
C LYS A 124 -4.09 7.47 10.31
N ALA A 125 -4.43 6.60 11.25
CA ALA A 125 -3.86 5.25 11.39
C ALA A 125 -4.12 4.40 10.13
N ILE A 126 -5.35 4.40 9.60
CA ILE A 126 -5.66 3.65 8.37
C ILE A 126 -4.91 4.22 7.16
N THR A 127 -5.01 5.53 6.93
CA THR A 127 -4.45 6.14 5.71
C THR A 127 -2.92 6.01 5.68
N SER A 128 -2.26 6.31 6.80
CA SER A 128 -0.81 6.15 6.93
C SER A 128 -0.38 4.68 6.89
N GLY A 129 -1.18 3.76 7.43
CA GLY A 129 -0.91 2.33 7.37
C GLY A 129 -0.98 1.78 5.95
N ILE A 130 -2.02 2.13 5.19
CA ILE A 130 -2.13 1.75 3.78
C ILE A 130 -0.98 2.36 2.97
N ALA A 131 -0.68 3.65 3.18
CA ALA A 131 0.45 4.30 2.52
C ALA A 131 1.77 3.56 2.83
N ALA A 132 1.98 3.17 4.10
CA ALA A 132 3.15 2.42 4.54
C ALA A 132 3.26 1.07 3.82
N MET A 133 2.16 0.33 3.63
CA MET A 133 2.17 -0.93 2.87
C MET A 133 2.74 -0.72 1.48
N PHE A 134 2.35 0.35 0.80
CA PHE A 134 2.77 0.62 -0.55
C PHE A 134 4.20 1.15 -0.67
N THR A 135 4.67 1.96 0.26
CA THR A 135 6.02 2.55 0.21
C THR A 135 7.09 1.65 0.82
N ARG A 136 6.74 0.83 1.82
CA ARG A 136 7.70 -0.01 2.57
C ARG A 136 8.33 -1.10 1.72
N TRP A 137 7.57 -1.71 0.81
CA TRP A 137 8.03 -2.85 0.01
C TRP A 137 8.36 -2.44 -1.44
N PRO A 138 9.35 -3.08 -2.09
CA PRO A 138 9.70 -2.76 -3.46
C PRO A 138 8.51 -2.97 -4.41
N ASN A 139 8.48 -2.21 -5.51
CA ASN A 139 7.42 -2.23 -6.55
C ASN A 139 6.00 -1.85 -6.09
N GLY A 140 5.80 -1.41 -4.85
CA GLY A 140 4.48 -0.97 -4.39
C GLY A 140 4.06 0.43 -4.85
N CYS A 141 4.99 1.26 -5.32
CA CYS A 141 4.74 2.70 -5.45
C CYS A 141 3.91 3.14 -6.68
N LEU A 142 3.75 2.28 -7.70
CA LEU A 142 3.02 2.64 -8.93
C LEU A 142 1.50 2.75 -8.72
N ASP A 143 0.94 2.04 -7.75
CA ASP A 143 -0.50 1.98 -7.53
C ASP A 143 -1.00 2.92 -6.42
N VAL A 144 -0.10 3.72 -5.85
CA VAL A 144 -0.30 4.46 -4.59
C VAL A 144 -1.05 5.75 -4.80
N GLU A 145 -0.69 6.50 -5.82
CA GLU A 145 -1.25 7.82 -6.07
C GLU A 145 -2.74 7.73 -6.39
N ILE A 146 -3.14 6.71 -7.16
CA ILE A 146 -4.55 6.45 -7.49
C ILE A 146 -5.31 5.93 -6.26
N SER A 147 -4.70 5.06 -5.45
CA SER A 147 -5.36 4.46 -4.29
C SER A 147 -5.52 5.45 -3.12
N ILE A 148 -4.48 6.23 -2.81
CA ILE A 148 -4.46 7.17 -1.67
C ILE A 148 -5.41 8.35 -1.92
N VAL A 149 -5.48 8.90 -3.14
CA VAL A 149 -6.40 10.00 -3.44
C VAL A 149 -7.86 9.56 -3.26
N ASN A 150 -8.19 8.34 -3.71
CA ASN A 150 -9.52 7.75 -3.52
C ASN A 150 -9.84 7.38 -2.06
N LEU A 151 -8.83 7.07 -1.25
CA LEU A 151 -8.92 6.77 0.18
C LEU A 151 -9.06 8.03 1.06
N ALA A 152 -8.41 9.13 0.65
CA ALA A 152 -8.48 10.40 1.36
C ALA A 152 -9.87 11.04 1.24
N SER A 153 -10.55 10.83 0.10
CA SER A 153 -11.83 11.45 -0.22
C SER A 153 -13.08 10.76 0.34
N ASP A 154 -12.99 9.52 0.85
CA ASP A 154 -14.17 8.75 1.28
C ASP A 154 -13.94 7.96 2.60
N GLU A 155 -14.53 8.46 3.68
CA GLU A 155 -14.47 7.85 5.01
C GLU A 155 -15.14 6.46 5.10
N LYS A 156 -16.23 6.23 4.36
CA LYS A 156 -16.89 4.91 4.31
C LYS A 156 -15.98 3.88 3.67
N ARG A 157 -15.30 4.28 2.61
CA ARG A 157 -14.36 3.41 1.89
C ARG A 157 -13.17 3.02 2.79
N ARG A 158 -12.67 3.94 3.62
CA ARG A 158 -11.62 3.63 4.62
C ARG A 158 -12.05 2.55 5.62
N ALA A 159 -13.27 2.65 6.16
CA ALA A 159 -13.78 1.66 7.09
C ALA A 159 -14.01 0.29 6.44
N LEU A 160 -14.53 0.26 5.21
CA LEU A 160 -14.71 -0.97 4.44
C LEU A 160 -13.38 -1.71 4.23
N ILE A 161 -12.33 -0.94 3.92
CA ILE A 161 -10.98 -1.47 3.71
C ILE A 161 -10.40 -2.02 5.03
N ALA A 162 -10.60 -1.33 6.15
CA ALA A 162 -10.22 -1.82 7.49
C ALA A 162 -10.94 -3.13 7.85
N ASP A 163 -12.24 -3.23 7.57
CA ASP A 163 -13.00 -4.43 7.88
C ASP A 163 -12.57 -5.63 7.04
N ARG A 164 -12.30 -5.42 5.74
CA ARG A 164 -11.74 -6.45 4.87
C ARG A 164 -10.34 -6.89 5.31
N LEU A 165 -9.49 -5.96 5.77
CA LEU A 165 -8.22 -6.29 6.41
C LEU A 165 -8.41 -7.24 7.61
N SER A 166 -9.41 -6.94 8.44
CA SER A 166 -9.69 -7.74 9.63
C SER A 166 -10.19 -9.16 9.32
N LYS A 167 -10.95 -9.31 8.23
CA LYS A 167 -11.48 -10.60 7.76
C LYS A 167 -10.41 -11.44 7.07
N PHE A 168 -9.53 -10.82 6.29
CA PHE A 168 -8.43 -11.50 5.60
C PHE A 168 -7.53 -12.28 6.56
N GLY A 169 -7.22 -11.71 7.72
CA GLY A 169 -6.36 -12.38 8.70
C GLY A 169 -7.02 -13.50 9.50
N ARG A 170 -8.33 -13.72 9.36
CA ARG A 170 -9.06 -14.84 10.03
C ARG A 170 -9.11 -16.12 9.21
N GLY A 171 -8.66 -16.12 7.96
CA GLY A 171 -8.87 -17.23 7.04
C GLY A 171 -10.31 -17.32 6.50
N ASP A 172 -11.18 -16.38 6.90
CA ASP A 172 -12.46 -16.12 6.27
C ASP A 172 -12.18 -15.38 4.95
N GLU A 173 -11.70 -16.10 3.95
CA GLU A 173 -11.67 -15.54 2.60
C GLU A 173 -13.11 -15.17 2.22
N PRO A 174 -13.37 -13.92 1.80
CA PRO A 174 -14.66 -13.61 1.19
C PRO A 174 -14.81 -14.55 0.00
N HIS A 175 -15.86 -15.36 0.01
CA HIS A 175 -16.19 -16.28 -1.05
C HIS A 175 -16.43 -15.45 -2.32
N PHE A 176 -15.46 -15.46 -3.23
CA PHE A 176 -15.63 -14.89 -4.55
C PHE A 176 -16.39 -15.93 -5.38
N PRO A 177 -17.54 -15.59 -6.00
CA PRO A 177 -18.15 -16.49 -6.96
C PRO A 177 -17.14 -16.73 -8.09
N ASP A 178 -16.83 -18.00 -8.34
CA ASP A 178 -15.91 -18.44 -9.39
C ASP A 178 -16.24 -17.75 -10.72
N GLY A 179 -15.32 -16.92 -11.21
CA GLY A 179 -15.45 -16.38 -12.56
C GLY A 179 -14.84 -15.01 -12.78
N VAL A 180 -13.54 -14.85 -12.60
CA VAL A 180 -12.79 -13.89 -13.42
C VAL A 180 -11.48 -14.55 -13.85
N ALA A 181 -11.41 -14.84 -15.14
CA ALA A 181 -10.26 -15.41 -15.80
C ALA A 181 -9.06 -14.45 -15.71
N VAL A 182 -7.91 -15.01 -15.33
CA VAL A 182 -6.61 -14.35 -15.40
C VAL A 182 -6.22 -14.24 -16.87
N ILE A 183 -5.98 -13.02 -17.35
CA ILE A 183 -5.15 -12.72 -18.53
C ILE A 183 -3.79 -12.26 -18.01
#